data_AF-X0ZFC8-F1
#
_entry.id   AF-X0ZFC8-F1
#
_cell.length_a   1.000
_cell.length_b   1.000
_cell.length_c   1.000
_cell.angle_alpha   90.00
_cell.angle_beta   90.00
_cell.angle_gamma   90.00
#
_symmetry.space_group_name_H-M   'P 1'
#
loop_
_entity.id
_entity.type
_entity.pdbx_description
1 polymer ?
#
loop_
_entity_poly.entity_id
_entity_poly.type
_entity_poly.pdbx_seq_one_letter_code
_entity_poly.pdbx_strand_id
1 'polypeptide(L)'
;LGGYIEALGKPGCSVILATPCPEQWDLEHHPSYPEVWNRVLPESLDPYEISERFMDEFATRSDYIERYRRGYAFHPIHGILATHPLKRLRHAGRVFVAGAEDPAVPRHVGFIPTSTVEEAIAEAERIHGPDCSIICAG
;
A
#
# COMPACT_ATOMS: atom_id res chain seq x y z
N LEU A 1 -1.55 6.67 11.13
CA LEU A 1 -1.30 7.41 9.85
C LEU A 1 -2.55 8.03 9.18
N GLY A 2 -3.80 7.69 9.58
CA GLY A 2 -5.10 8.33 9.19
C GLY A 2 -5.04 9.79 8.74
N GLY A 3 -4.95 10.69 9.70
CA GLY A 3 -5.01 12.11 9.43
C GLY A 3 -3.70 12.73 8.95
N TYR A 4 -2.56 12.02 8.88
CA TYR A 4 -1.27 12.67 8.63
C TYR A 4 -1.16 13.22 7.21
N ILE A 5 -1.53 12.43 6.19
CA ILE A 5 -1.47 12.90 4.79
C ILE A 5 -2.47 14.03 4.54
N GLU A 6 -3.68 13.93 5.10
CA GLU A 6 -4.72 14.95 4.97
C GLU A 6 -4.40 16.22 5.77
N ALA A 7 -3.71 16.10 6.91
CA ALA A 7 -3.32 17.24 7.74
C ALA A 7 -2.09 17.98 7.21
N LEU A 8 -1.17 17.28 6.54
CA LEU A 8 0.11 17.86 6.10
C LEU A 8 0.13 18.20 4.61
N GLY A 9 -0.55 17.42 3.77
CA GLY A 9 -0.55 17.58 2.32
C GLY A 9 -1.82 18.27 1.81
N LYS A 10 -1.68 19.16 0.84
CA LYS A 10 -2.83 19.65 0.05
C LYS A 10 -3.40 18.50 -0.81
N PRO A 11 -4.70 18.51 -1.15
CA PRO A 11 -5.23 17.57 -2.14
C PRO A 11 -4.41 17.56 -3.43
N GLY A 12 -4.06 16.37 -3.91
CA GLY A 12 -3.17 16.17 -5.07
C GLY A 12 -1.68 16.17 -4.74
N CYS A 13 -1.28 16.24 -3.47
CA CYS A 13 0.14 16.20 -3.07
C CYS A 13 0.85 14.92 -3.52
N SER A 14 2.16 15.02 -3.72
CA SER A 14 3.02 13.85 -3.85
C SER A 14 3.43 13.37 -2.46
N VAL A 15 3.38 12.06 -2.22
CA VAL A 15 3.92 11.43 -1.01
C VAL A 15 5.21 10.71 -1.40
N ILE A 16 6.26 10.82 -0.60
CA ILE A 16 7.52 10.09 -0.79
C ILE A 16 7.69 9.14 0.40
N LEU A 17 7.82 7.85 0.12
CA LEU A 17 8.14 6.81 1.11
C LEU A 17 9.59 6.38 0.91
N ALA A 18 10.44 6.59 1.91
CA ALA A 18 11.82 6.10 1.90
C ALA A 18 11.86 4.71 2.54
N THR A 19 11.88 3.65 1.73
CA THR A 19 11.82 2.28 2.23
C THR A 19 12.36 1.28 1.19
N PRO A 20 13.08 0.23 1.62
CA PRO A 20 13.53 -0.84 0.73
C PRO A 20 12.39 -1.66 0.13
N CYS A 21 11.17 -1.61 0.70
CA CYS A 21 9.97 -2.27 0.19
C CYS A 21 10.22 -3.73 -0.31
N PRO A 22 10.81 -4.62 0.52
CA PRO A 22 11.13 -5.97 0.08
C PRO A 22 9.85 -6.81 -0.11
N GLU A 23 9.83 -7.68 -1.11
CA GLU A 23 8.75 -8.65 -1.30
C GLU A 23 8.93 -9.85 -0.36
N GLN A 24 8.68 -9.63 0.94
CA GLN A 24 8.80 -10.65 1.97
C GLN A 24 7.46 -10.87 2.66
N TRP A 25 7.11 -12.15 2.84
CA TRP A 25 5.82 -12.55 3.37
C TRP A 25 5.98 -13.34 4.67
N ASP A 26 5.34 -12.85 5.73
CA ASP A 26 5.15 -13.62 6.96
C ASP A 26 3.97 -14.58 6.78
N LEU A 27 4.26 -15.80 6.32
CA LEU A 27 3.24 -16.82 6.08
C LEU A 27 2.71 -17.47 7.36
N GLU A 28 3.33 -17.22 8.51
CA GLU A 28 2.85 -17.70 9.81
C GLU A 28 1.69 -16.83 10.30
N HIS A 29 1.89 -15.51 10.34
CA HIS A 29 0.88 -14.57 10.82
C HIS A 29 -0.06 -14.07 9.71
N HIS A 30 0.42 -13.95 8.46
CA HIS A 30 -0.29 -13.33 7.34
C HIS A 30 -0.46 -14.25 6.12
N PRO A 31 -0.96 -15.49 6.27
CA PRO A 31 -1.01 -16.46 5.18
C PRO A 31 -1.92 -16.06 4.00
N SER A 32 -2.88 -15.14 4.21
CA SER A 32 -3.76 -14.65 3.15
C SER A 32 -3.17 -13.54 2.29
N TYR A 33 -2.08 -12.90 2.74
CA TYR A 33 -1.53 -11.72 2.07
C TYR A 33 -0.99 -12.00 0.67
N PRO A 34 -0.25 -13.10 0.41
CA PRO A 34 0.20 -13.41 -0.93
C PRO A 34 -0.95 -13.62 -1.92
N GLU A 35 -2.07 -14.18 -1.47
CA GLU A 35 -3.24 -14.37 -2.34
C GLU A 35 -3.91 -13.02 -2.64
N VAL A 36 -4.06 -12.14 -1.64
CA VAL A 36 -4.53 -10.77 -1.87
C VAL A 36 -3.60 -10.02 -2.83
N TRP A 37 -2.29 -10.15 -2.64
CA TRP A 37 -1.29 -9.53 -3.50
C TRP A 37 -1.40 -9.99 -4.95
N ASN A 38 -1.43 -11.29 -5.19
CA ASN A 38 -1.36 -11.84 -6.55
C ASN A 38 -2.71 -11.92 -7.26
N ARG A 39 -3.82 -12.05 -6.54
CA ARG A 39 -5.17 -12.23 -7.13
C ARG A 39 -6.04 -11.00 -7.01
N VAL A 40 -6.02 -10.31 -5.88
CA VAL A 40 -7.00 -9.24 -5.60
C VAL A 40 -6.51 -7.88 -6.09
N LEU A 41 -5.29 -7.47 -5.75
CA LEU A 41 -4.74 -6.16 -6.13
C LEU A 41 -4.62 -5.92 -7.66
N PRO A 42 -4.38 -6.95 -8.51
CA PRO A 42 -4.44 -6.77 -9.95
C PRO A 42 -5.85 -6.48 -10.50
N GLU A 43 -6.91 -6.86 -9.76
CA GLU A 43 -8.29 -6.67 -10.20
C GLU A 43 -8.85 -5.30 -9.80
N SER A 44 -8.44 -4.74 -8.67
CA SER A 44 -8.79 -3.38 -8.26
C SER A 44 -7.83 -2.86 -7.18
N LEU A 45 -7.62 -1.55 -7.18
CA LEU A 45 -6.95 -0.82 -6.10
C LEU A 45 -7.93 0.03 -5.28
N ASP A 46 -9.23 0.02 -5.59
CA ASP A 46 -10.24 0.64 -4.74
C ASP A 46 -10.58 -0.31 -3.59
N PRO A 47 -10.24 0.04 -2.33
CA PRO A 47 -10.46 -0.86 -1.21
C PRO A 47 -11.93 -1.12 -0.90
N TYR A 48 -12.84 -0.23 -1.31
CA TYR A 48 -14.28 -0.44 -1.13
C TYR A 48 -14.80 -1.49 -2.12
N GLU A 49 -14.36 -1.42 -3.38
CA GLU A 49 -14.68 -2.42 -4.39
C GLU A 49 -14.07 -3.79 -4.02
N ILE A 50 -12.80 -3.80 -3.59
CA ILE A 50 -12.13 -5.01 -3.08
C ILE A 50 -12.93 -5.63 -1.92
N SER A 51 -13.39 -4.80 -0.98
CA SER A 51 -14.18 -5.26 0.17
C SER A 51 -15.50 -5.86 -0.27
N GLU A 52 -16.23 -5.19 -1.16
CA GLU A 52 -17.51 -5.66 -1.68
C GLU A 52 -17.37 -7.00 -2.42
N ARG A 53 -16.29 -7.20 -3.17
CA ARG A 53 -16.10 -8.37 -4.03
C ARG A 53 -15.49 -9.58 -3.32
N PHE A 54 -14.55 -9.36 -2.39
CA PHE A 54 -13.69 -10.45 -1.88
C PHE A 54 -13.81 -10.70 -0.37
N MET A 55 -14.44 -9.80 0.41
CA MET A 55 -14.45 -9.94 1.87
C MET A 55 -15.16 -11.20 2.35
N ASP A 56 -16.34 -11.51 1.82
CA ASP A 56 -17.12 -12.69 2.22
C ASP A 56 -16.42 -14.00 1.84
N GLU A 57 -15.78 -14.03 0.66
CA GLU A 57 -14.97 -15.17 0.23
C GLU A 57 -13.85 -15.42 1.24
N PHE A 58 -12.98 -14.42 1.49
CA PHE A 58 -11.88 -14.57 2.43
C PHE A 58 -12.37 -14.86 3.85
N ALA A 59 -13.50 -14.29 4.28
CA ALA A 59 -14.06 -14.52 5.61
C ALA A 59 -14.47 -15.98 5.86
N THR A 60 -14.75 -16.76 4.81
CA THR A 60 -15.27 -18.13 4.91
C THR A 60 -14.30 -19.21 4.41
N ARG A 61 -13.10 -18.82 3.94
CA ARG A 61 -12.06 -19.74 3.45
C ARG A 61 -11.53 -20.68 4.55
N SER A 62 -11.90 -21.96 4.45
CA SER A 62 -11.61 -22.97 5.48
C SER A 62 -10.11 -23.23 5.68
N ASP A 63 -9.32 -23.16 4.62
CA ASP A 63 -7.86 -23.33 4.64
C ASP A 63 -7.16 -22.25 5.48
N TYR A 64 -7.62 -21.00 5.40
CA TYR A 64 -7.13 -19.92 6.25
C TYR A 64 -7.73 -19.93 7.66
N ILE A 65 -9.02 -20.26 7.79
CA ILE A 65 -9.68 -20.35 9.10
C ILE A 65 -8.99 -21.38 10.00
N GLU A 66 -8.53 -22.50 9.48
CA GLU A 66 -7.82 -23.50 10.27
C GLU A 66 -6.48 -22.95 10.82
N ARG A 67 -5.72 -22.22 9.98
CA ARG A 67 -4.48 -21.54 10.40
C ARG A 67 -4.74 -20.47 11.45
N TYR A 68 -5.86 -19.74 11.35
CA TYR A 68 -6.29 -18.75 12.34
C TYR A 68 -6.72 -19.40 13.66
N ARG A 69 -7.51 -20.47 13.61
CA ARG A 69 -8.08 -21.11 14.82
C ARG A 69 -7.09 -21.98 15.59
N ARG A 70 -6.15 -22.61 14.87
CA ARG A 70 -5.22 -23.58 15.46
C ARG A 70 -3.74 -23.21 15.34
N GLY A 71 -3.44 -22.12 14.64
CA GLY A 71 -2.09 -21.54 14.55
C GLY A 71 -2.08 -20.12 15.12
N TYR A 72 -1.09 -19.33 14.69
CA TYR A 72 -0.90 -17.93 15.10
C TYR A 72 -1.32 -16.93 14.02
N ALA A 73 -1.98 -17.39 12.95
CA ALA A 73 -2.37 -16.55 11.84
C ALA A 73 -3.46 -15.55 12.24
N PHE A 74 -3.50 -14.38 11.61
CA PHE A 74 -4.65 -13.48 11.64
C PHE A 74 -5.84 -14.07 10.87
N HIS A 75 -7.04 -13.59 11.19
CA HIS A 75 -8.24 -13.94 10.42
C HIS A 75 -8.06 -13.50 8.94
N PRO A 76 -8.45 -14.32 7.94
CA PRO A 76 -8.17 -14.05 6.52
C PRO A 76 -8.66 -12.69 6.01
N ILE A 77 -9.76 -12.15 6.57
CA ILE A 77 -10.25 -10.80 6.27
C ILE A 77 -9.19 -9.72 6.47
N HIS A 78 -8.20 -9.95 7.33
CA HIS A 78 -7.13 -8.99 7.59
C HIS A 78 -6.35 -8.66 6.32
N GLY A 79 -6.19 -9.61 5.39
CA GLY A 79 -5.60 -9.35 4.07
C GLY A 79 -6.41 -8.36 3.24
N ILE A 80 -7.74 -8.50 3.23
CA ILE A 80 -8.65 -7.56 2.56
C ILE A 80 -8.60 -6.18 3.23
N LEU A 81 -8.65 -6.15 4.56
CA LEU A 81 -8.58 -4.90 5.33
C LEU A 81 -7.23 -4.18 5.15
N ALA A 82 -6.14 -4.91 4.91
CA ALA A 82 -4.82 -4.32 4.64
C ALA A 82 -4.78 -3.47 3.36
N THR A 83 -5.75 -3.59 2.46
CA THR A 83 -5.88 -2.73 1.27
C THR A 83 -6.49 -1.36 1.58
N HIS A 84 -7.19 -1.19 2.71
CA HIS A 84 -7.92 0.05 3.04
C HIS A 84 -7.08 1.33 3.07
N PRO A 85 -5.80 1.32 3.45
CA PRO A 85 -4.96 2.50 3.32
C PRO A 85 -4.89 3.08 1.89
N LEU A 86 -5.13 2.29 0.84
CA LEU A 86 -5.14 2.78 -0.55
C LEU A 86 -6.21 3.86 -0.81
N LYS A 87 -7.27 3.95 0.02
CA LYS A 87 -8.26 5.03 -0.10
C LYS A 87 -7.65 6.43 0.00
N ARG A 88 -6.47 6.56 0.62
CA ARG A 88 -5.72 7.81 0.75
C ARG A 88 -5.23 8.35 -0.58
N LEU A 89 -5.15 7.51 -1.61
CA LEU A 89 -4.84 7.93 -2.98
C LEU A 89 -5.96 8.79 -3.58
N ARG A 90 -7.11 8.92 -2.92
CA ARG A 90 -8.11 9.94 -3.26
C ARG A 90 -7.67 11.35 -2.86
N HIS A 91 -6.78 11.48 -1.87
CA HIS A 91 -6.19 12.75 -1.44
C HIS A 91 -4.78 12.95 -1.98
N ALA A 92 -3.92 11.93 -1.88
CA ALA A 92 -2.59 11.96 -2.47
C ALA A 92 -2.71 11.78 -3.99
N GLY A 93 -2.12 12.67 -4.77
CA GLY A 93 -2.14 12.55 -6.23
C GLY A 93 -1.23 11.44 -6.76
N ARG A 94 -0.21 11.06 -5.98
CA ARG A 94 0.75 9.99 -6.29
C ARG A 94 1.62 9.64 -5.08
N VAL A 95 2.23 8.47 -5.13
CA VAL A 95 3.20 7.99 -4.14
C VAL A 95 4.49 7.59 -4.86
N PHE A 96 5.59 8.18 -4.45
CA PHE A 96 6.93 7.75 -4.81
C PHE A 96 7.48 6.82 -3.74
N VAL A 97 8.19 5.77 -4.15
CA VAL A 97 8.90 4.85 -3.25
C VAL A 97 10.39 4.91 -3.57
N ALA A 98 11.13 5.60 -2.70
CA ALA A 98 12.56 5.80 -2.83
C ALA A 98 13.33 4.64 -2.19
N GLY A 99 14.19 4.00 -2.98
CA GLY A 99 15.12 2.96 -2.52
C GLY A 99 14.54 1.55 -2.49
N ALA A 100 13.44 1.28 -3.22
CA ALA A 100 12.88 -0.07 -3.33
C ALA A 100 13.92 -1.06 -3.90
N GLU A 101 14.05 -2.24 -3.28
CA GLU A 101 14.96 -3.31 -3.71
C GLU A 101 14.55 -3.86 -5.08
N ASP A 102 13.26 -4.11 -5.26
CA ASP A 102 12.66 -4.44 -6.56
C ASP A 102 11.61 -3.37 -6.94
N PRO A 103 11.87 -2.57 -7.99
CA PRO A 103 10.91 -1.59 -8.50
C PRO A 103 9.55 -2.17 -8.96
N ALA A 104 9.45 -3.48 -9.22
CA ALA A 104 8.19 -4.13 -9.58
C ALA A 104 7.19 -4.12 -8.40
N VAL A 105 7.66 -4.21 -7.15
CA VAL A 105 6.82 -4.25 -5.95
C VAL A 105 5.97 -2.98 -5.79
N PRO A 106 6.53 -1.76 -5.72
CA PRO A 106 5.71 -0.54 -5.64
C PRO A 106 4.86 -0.34 -6.90
N ARG A 107 5.34 -0.74 -8.09
CA ARG A 107 4.56 -0.63 -9.34
C ARG A 107 3.29 -1.48 -9.32
N HIS A 108 3.31 -2.63 -8.65
CA HIS A 108 2.17 -3.53 -8.53
C HIS A 108 0.92 -2.86 -7.95
N VAL A 109 1.11 -1.84 -7.10
CA VAL A 109 0.03 -1.05 -6.49
C VAL A 109 -0.07 0.37 -7.06
N GLY A 110 0.55 0.62 -8.22
CA GLY A 110 0.50 1.91 -8.92
C GLY A 110 1.39 2.99 -8.32
N PHE A 111 2.37 2.64 -7.49
CA PHE A 111 3.35 3.60 -6.96
C PHE A 111 4.54 3.75 -7.91
N ILE A 112 5.26 4.86 -7.76
CA ILE A 112 6.36 5.27 -8.65
C ILE A 112 7.69 5.01 -7.94
N PRO A 113 8.47 3.97 -8.31
CA PRO A 113 9.78 3.74 -7.72
C PRO A 113 10.80 4.79 -8.17
N THR A 114 11.67 5.22 -7.26
CA THR A 114 12.90 5.98 -7.55
C THR A 114 14.08 5.33 -6.83
N SER A 115 15.31 5.54 -7.32
CA SER A 115 16.50 4.97 -6.68
C SER A 115 16.83 5.68 -5.36
N THR A 116 16.58 6.99 -5.26
CA THR A 116 16.86 7.77 -4.06
C THR A 116 15.75 8.75 -3.71
N VAL A 117 15.82 9.33 -2.51
CA VAL A 117 14.89 10.36 -2.04
C VAL A 117 15.06 11.66 -2.83
N GLU A 118 16.30 12.02 -3.18
CA GLU A 118 16.63 13.19 -3.99
C GLU A 118 15.98 13.11 -5.38
N GLU A 119 15.98 11.93 -5.99
CA GLU A 119 15.29 11.70 -7.26
C GLU A 119 13.77 11.86 -7.11
N ALA A 120 13.18 11.31 -6.05
CA ALA A 120 11.75 11.49 -5.76
C ALA A 120 11.37 12.95 -5.52
N ILE A 121 12.22 13.71 -4.82
CA ILE A 121 12.04 15.15 -4.60
C ILE A 121 12.10 15.89 -5.94
N ALA A 122 13.10 15.61 -6.77
CA ALA A 122 13.24 16.24 -8.08
C ALA A 122 12.00 15.98 -8.97
N GLU A 123 11.41 14.78 -8.93
CA GLU A 123 10.16 14.52 -9.65
C GLU A 123 8.96 15.21 -9.04
N ALA A 124 8.88 15.30 -7.71
CA ALA A 124 7.82 16.05 -7.06
C ALA A 124 7.89 17.55 -7.42
N GLU A 125 9.08 18.14 -7.44
CA GLU A 125 9.31 19.54 -7.83
C GLU A 125 8.94 19.81 -9.30
N ARG A 126 9.18 18.88 -10.22
CA ARG A 126 8.72 19.01 -11.62
C ARG A 126 7.21 19.09 -11.73
N ILE A 127 6.49 18.47 -10.80
CA ILE A 127 5.02 18.45 -10.80
C ILE A 127 4.44 19.65 -10.05
N HIS A 128 5.03 20.02 -8.91
CA HIS A 128 4.48 21.03 -8.00
C HIS A 128 5.17 22.41 -8.10
N GLY A 129 6.25 22.51 -8.86
CA GLY A 129 7.13 23.67 -8.96
C GLY A 129 8.31 23.62 -7.99
N PRO A 130 9.41 24.34 -8.30
CA PRO A 130 10.64 24.31 -7.49
C PRO A 130 10.48 24.93 -6.09
N ASP A 131 9.50 25.81 -5.90
CA ASP A 131 9.23 26.46 -4.60
C ASP A 131 8.15 25.70 -3.78
N CYS A 132 7.89 24.43 -4.11
CA CYS A 132 6.88 23.64 -3.40
C CYS A 132 7.26 23.43 -1.93
N SER A 133 6.26 23.39 -1.05
CA SER A 133 6.50 23.13 0.38
C SER A 133 6.69 21.64 0.63
N ILE A 134 7.78 21.27 1.28
CA ILE A 134 8.09 19.90 1.67
C ILE A 134 7.96 19.78 3.20
N ILE A 135 7.29 18.73 3.66
CA ILE A 135 7.18 18.38 5.08
C ILE A 135 7.71 16.97 5.27
N CYS A 136 8.69 16.83 6.16
CA CYS A 136 9.24 15.54 6.55
C CYS A 136 8.53 15.03 7.80
N ALA A 137 8.13 13.76 7.80
CA ALA A 137 7.59 13.06 8.96
C ALA A 137 8.39 11.77 9.18
N GLY A 138 8.84 11.57 10.41
CA GLY A 138 9.57 10.38 10.87
C GLY A 138 8.87 9.70 12.03
#